data_AF-A0A1F4VP64-F1
#
_entry.id   AF-A0A1F4VP64-F1
#
_cell.length_a   1.000
_cell.length_b   1.000
_cell.length_c   1.000
_cell.angle_alpha   90.00
_cell.angle_beta   90.00
_cell.angle_gamma   90.00
#
_symmetry.space_group_name_H-M   'P 1'
#
loop_
_entity.id
_entity.type
_entity.pdbx_description
1 polymer ?
#
loop_
_entity_poly.entity_id
_entity_poly.type
_entity_poly.pdbx_seq_one_letter_code
_entity_poly.pdbx_strand_id
1 'polypeptide(L)'
;MEVLMLNSMNMAYFGLCSQTYGLVCILEPELIRDESYSIEQNFQITERLLIEVIKNLRSMHVNLTSVILKSHFILDSEATTDSKKSSSHTVELLNKIIPTDLAGVVFLSGGLTGEKAREILAGMAEYKPKFKYTFSFLRAIEQDVLETWQGDYKNKEKAQEILLMRLKETCNALP
;
A
#
# COMPACT_ATOMS: atom_id res chain seq x y z
N MET A 1 -0.64 22.87 3.69
CA MET A 1 0.12 22.49 4.90
C MET A 1 -0.82 21.97 6.00
N GLU A 2 -1.97 22.62 6.19
CA GLU A 2 -2.99 22.24 7.17
C GLU A 2 -3.57 20.82 6.98
N VAL A 3 -3.92 20.42 5.75
CA VAL A 3 -4.49 19.09 5.47
C VAL A 3 -3.53 17.96 5.84
N LEU A 4 -2.24 18.07 5.48
CA LEU A 4 -1.23 17.07 5.81
C LEU A 4 -1.06 16.92 7.34
N MET A 5 -0.96 18.05 8.03
CA MET A 5 -0.81 18.07 9.49
C MET A 5 -2.04 17.46 10.17
N LEU A 6 -3.24 17.87 9.78
CA LEU A 6 -4.47 17.37 10.39
C LEU A 6 -4.64 15.85 10.17
N ASN A 7 -4.43 15.37 8.94
CA ASN A 7 -4.54 13.94 8.66
C ASN A 7 -3.49 13.13 9.41
N SER A 8 -2.22 13.55 9.41
CA SER A 8 -1.16 12.84 10.15
C SER A 8 -1.39 12.82 11.67
N MET A 9 -1.89 13.90 12.26
CA MET A 9 -2.30 13.93 13.67
C MET A 9 -3.46 13.00 13.95
N ASN A 10 -4.51 13.01 13.12
CA ASN A 10 -5.67 12.13 13.27
C ASN A 10 -5.28 10.65 13.15
N MET A 11 -4.39 10.32 12.22
CA MET A 11 -3.85 8.96 12.08
C MET A 11 -3.05 8.52 13.30
N ALA A 12 -2.23 9.42 13.86
CA ALA A 12 -1.47 9.11 15.08
C ALA A 12 -2.41 8.91 16.29
N TYR A 13 -3.44 9.75 16.41
CA TYR A 13 -4.45 9.61 17.45
C TYR A 13 -5.26 8.29 17.31
N PHE A 14 -5.64 7.94 16.08
CA PHE A 14 -6.27 6.64 15.78
C PHE A 14 -5.35 5.47 16.13
N GLY A 15 -4.05 5.57 15.82
CA GLY A 15 -3.05 4.57 16.17
C GLY A 15 -2.92 4.36 17.68
N LEU A 16 -2.82 5.45 18.45
CA LEU A 16 -2.76 5.40 19.91
C LEU A 16 -4.04 4.79 20.52
N CYS A 17 -5.21 5.23 20.05
CA CYS A 17 -6.49 4.68 20.49
C CYS A 17 -6.55 3.16 20.21
N SER A 18 -6.23 2.74 18.98
CA SER A 18 -6.25 1.33 18.57
C SER A 18 -5.40 0.48 19.50
N GLN A 19 -4.17 0.91 19.77
CA GLN A 19 -3.25 0.19 20.66
C GLN A 19 -3.72 0.15 22.11
N THR A 20 -4.35 1.22 22.60
CA THR A 20 -4.95 1.26 23.95
C THR A 20 -6.06 0.22 24.13
N TYR A 21 -6.78 -0.12 23.05
CA TYR A 21 -7.79 -1.18 23.02
C TYR A 21 -7.24 -2.55 22.58
N GLY A 22 -5.92 -2.72 22.48
CA GLY A 22 -5.29 -3.98 22.10
C GLY A 22 -5.46 -4.36 20.62
N LEU A 23 -5.76 -3.39 19.74
CA LEU A 23 -5.90 -3.60 18.30
C LEU A 23 -4.60 -3.26 17.57
N VAL A 24 -4.28 -4.05 16.54
CA VAL A 24 -3.25 -3.70 15.56
C VAL A 24 -3.79 -2.61 14.65
N CYS A 25 -3.00 -1.57 14.44
CA CYS A 25 -3.39 -0.44 13.61
C CYS A 25 -2.85 -0.59 12.18
N ILE A 26 -3.73 -0.49 11.19
CA ILE A 26 -3.35 -0.29 9.79
C ILE A 26 -3.56 1.19 9.46
N LEU A 27 -2.49 1.89 9.07
CA LEU A 27 -2.54 3.31 8.72
C LEU A 27 -2.36 3.47 7.22
N GLU A 28 -3.31 4.13 6.55
CA GLU A 28 -3.33 4.31 5.09
C GLU A 28 -3.20 5.78 4.69
N PRO A 29 -1.98 6.35 4.67
CA PRO A 29 -1.76 7.71 4.19
C PRO A 29 -1.65 7.68 2.66
N GLU A 30 -2.77 7.46 1.97
CA GLU A 30 -2.81 7.38 0.51
C GLU A 30 -2.74 8.78 -0.12
N LEU A 31 -1.84 8.94 -1.09
CA LEU A 31 -1.90 10.06 -2.02
C LEU A 31 -2.86 9.69 -3.16
N ILE A 32 -3.99 10.38 -3.23
CA ILE A 32 -4.97 10.17 -4.31
C ILE A 32 -4.35 10.56 -5.65
N ARG A 33 -4.57 9.72 -6.67
CA ARG A 33 -4.17 9.99 -8.04
C ARG A 33 -4.94 11.19 -8.60
N ASP A 34 -4.22 12.27 -8.84
CA ASP A 34 -4.66 13.51 -9.48
C ASP A 34 -4.11 13.52 -10.92
N GLU A 35 -4.77 14.22 -11.84
CA GLU A 35 -4.64 14.06 -13.29
C GLU A 35 -3.30 14.55 -13.87
N SER A 36 -2.38 15.10 -13.06
CA SER A 36 -1.17 15.73 -13.61
C SER A 36 0.06 15.75 -12.70
N TYR A 37 0.54 14.57 -12.27
CA TYR A 37 1.85 14.51 -11.62
C TYR A 37 2.77 13.40 -12.15
N SER A 38 4.06 13.73 -12.20
CA SER A 38 5.13 12.79 -12.54
C SER A 38 5.43 11.86 -11.37
N ILE A 39 6.12 10.75 -11.65
CA ILE A 39 6.59 9.84 -10.61
C ILE A 39 7.53 10.52 -9.60
N GLU A 40 8.35 11.47 -10.04
CA GLU A 40 9.24 12.26 -9.17
C GLU A 40 8.45 13.19 -8.24
N GLN A 41 7.36 13.78 -8.73
CA GLN A 41 6.45 14.57 -7.89
C GLN A 41 5.73 13.68 -6.87
N ASN A 42 5.23 12.51 -7.28
CA ASN A 42 4.65 11.52 -6.38
C ASN A 42 5.65 11.13 -5.28
N PHE A 43 6.90 10.84 -5.65
CA PHE A 43 7.98 10.53 -4.69
C PHE A 43 8.14 11.65 -3.65
N GLN A 44 8.28 12.90 -4.09
CA GLN A 44 8.51 14.05 -3.20
C GLN A 44 7.31 14.34 -2.29
N ILE A 45 6.08 14.22 -2.81
CA ILE A 45 4.86 14.43 -2.03
C ILE A 45 4.71 13.32 -0.99
N THR A 46 4.89 12.06 -1.40
CA THR A 46 4.79 10.91 -0.51
C THR A 46 5.89 10.92 0.55
N GLU A 47 7.09 11.38 0.22
CA GLU A 47 8.17 11.61 1.19
C GLU A 47 7.72 12.55 2.30
N ARG A 48 7.22 13.73 1.93
CA ARG A 48 6.74 14.72 2.90
C ARG A 48 5.58 14.19 3.74
N LEU A 49 4.68 13.45 3.12
CA LEU A 49 3.54 12.80 3.77
C LEU A 49 4.00 11.81 4.84
N LEU A 50 4.85 10.85 4.47
CA LEU A 50 5.31 9.81 5.38
C LEU A 50 6.20 10.35 6.49
N ILE A 51 7.04 11.37 6.23
CA ILE A 51 7.81 12.04 7.27
C ILE A 51 6.88 12.61 8.35
N GLU A 52 5.82 13.33 7.96
CA GLU A 52 4.91 13.94 8.91
C GLU A 52 4.08 12.89 9.67
N VAL A 53 3.65 11.81 9.00
CA VAL A 53 2.95 10.68 9.64
C VAL A 53 3.85 10.02 10.71
N ILE A 54 5.08 9.63 10.36
CA ILE A 54 6.00 8.98 11.31
C ILE A 54 6.35 9.91 12.47
N LYS A 55 6.54 11.20 12.21
CA LYS A 55 6.78 12.21 13.24
C LYS A 55 5.62 12.31 14.24
N ASN A 56 4.38 12.38 13.76
CA ASN A 56 3.20 12.46 14.64
C ASN A 56 2.98 11.16 15.41
N LEU A 57 3.17 9.99 14.78
CA LEU A 57 3.11 8.70 15.47
C LEU A 57 4.09 8.64 16.64
N ARG A 58 5.34 9.08 16.43
CA ARG A 58 6.36 9.15 17.47
C ARG A 58 6.00 10.15 18.57
N SER A 59 5.51 11.32 18.19
CA SER A 59 5.12 12.36 19.15
C SER A 59 3.97 11.94 20.05
N MET A 60 3.07 11.07 19.57
CA MET A 60 1.97 10.50 20.35
C MET A 60 2.32 9.16 21.00
N HIS A 61 3.59 8.75 20.98
CA HIS A 61 4.07 7.50 21.57
C HIS A 61 3.36 6.23 21.04
N VAL A 62 2.95 6.24 19.77
CA VAL A 62 2.41 5.04 19.11
C VAL A 62 3.53 4.02 18.95
N ASN A 63 3.30 2.79 19.40
CA ASN A 63 4.26 1.71 19.27
C ASN A 63 4.35 1.23 17.82
N LEU A 64 5.41 1.62 17.11
CA LEU A 64 5.58 1.31 15.68
C LEU A 64 5.74 -0.19 15.41
N THR A 65 6.17 -0.99 16.39
CA THR A 65 6.27 -2.46 16.25
C THR A 65 4.93 -3.16 16.06
N SER A 66 3.83 -2.44 16.31
CA SER A 66 2.46 -2.92 16.17
C SER A 66 1.65 -2.06 15.18
N VAL A 67 2.35 -1.36 14.27
CA VAL A 67 1.74 -0.58 13.18
C VAL A 67 2.06 -1.23 11.85
N ILE A 68 1.01 -1.44 11.04
CA ILE A 68 1.12 -1.80 9.64
C ILE A 68 0.87 -0.53 8.81
N LEU A 69 1.80 -0.18 7.93
CA LEU A 69 1.60 0.91 6.98
C LEU A 69 0.95 0.39 5.72
N LYS A 70 -0.22 0.89 5.36
CA LYS A 70 -0.85 0.63 4.07
C LYS A 70 -0.46 1.74 3.09
N SER A 71 0.39 1.42 2.12
CA SER A 71 1.00 2.40 1.21
C SER A 71 0.55 2.19 -0.23
N HIS A 72 0.53 3.26 -1.03
CA HIS A 72 0.51 3.17 -2.49
C HIS A 72 1.91 2.94 -3.07
N PHE A 73 1.96 2.46 -4.31
CA PHE A 73 3.19 2.44 -5.11
C PHE A 73 3.53 3.85 -5.60
N ILE A 74 4.81 4.10 -5.90
CA ILE A 74 5.26 5.36 -6.50
C ILE A 74 5.16 5.25 -8.03
N LEU A 75 4.24 6.00 -8.63
CA LEU A 75 3.94 6.03 -10.07
C LEU A 75 3.55 7.44 -10.53
N ASP A 76 3.58 7.69 -11.84
CA ASP A 76 2.88 8.82 -12.46
C ASP A 76 1.35 8.70 -12.34
N SER A 77 0.64 9.80 -12.54
CA SER A 77 -0.83 9.88 -12.44
C SER A 77 -1.56 8.82 -13.27
N GLU A 78 -1.09 8.59 -14.50
CA GLU A 78 -1.69 7.67 -15.47
C GLU A 78 -1.34 6.21 -15.22
N ALA A 79 -0.51 5.91 -14.22
CA ALA A 79 0.05 4.59 -13.97
C ALA A 79 0.76 3.97 -15.19
N THR A 80 1.33 4.82 -16.03
CA THR A 80 2.04 4.41 -17.26
C THR A 80 3.51 4.07 -17.01
N THR A 81 4.03 4.43 -15.83
CA THR A 81 5.41 4.14 -15.43
C THR A 81 5.70 2.64 -15.58
N ASP A 82 6.86 2.33 -16.15
CA ASP A 82 7.43 0.98 -16.11
C ASP A 82 7.46 0.40 -14.69
N SER A 83 7.15 -0.90 -14.58
CA SER A 83 7.02 -1.59 -13.30
C SER A 83 8.33 -1.54 -12.50
N LYS A 84 9.49 -1.68 -13.16
CA LYS A 84 10.80 -1.64 -12.48
C LYS A 84 11.10 -0.26 -11.91
N LYS A 85 10.81 0.81 -12.67
CA LYS A 85 10.99 2.18 -12.17
C LYS A 85 10.08 2.43 -10.95
N SER A 86 8.84 1.95 -10.99
CA SER A 86 7.92 2.06 -9.84
C SER A 86 8.42 1.26 -8.63
N SER A 87 8.88 0.02 -8.82
CA SER A 87 9.46 -0.81 -7.76
C SER A 87 10.68 -0.13 -7.12
N SER A 88 11.59 0.42 -7.95
CA SER A 88 12.81 1.06 -7.45
C SER A 88 12.49 2.29 -6.60
N HIS A 89 11.62 3.19 -7.10
CA HIS A 89 11.25 4.42 -6.41
C HIS A 89 10.48 4.13 -5.12
N THR A 90 9.61 3.12 -5.13
CA THR A 90 8.86 2.69 -3.95
C THR A 90 9.80 2.18 -2.86
N VAL A 91 10.74 1.30 -3.20
CA VAL A 91 11.69 0.74 -2.22
C VAL A 91 12.67 1.81 -1.73
N GLU A 92 13.17 2.67 -2.62
CA GLU A 92 14.05 3.78 -2.26
C GLU A 92 13.39 4.71 -1.23
N LEU A 93 12.17 5.16 -1.51
CA LEU A 93 11.41 6.06 -0.64
C LEU A 93 11.19 5.43 0.73
N LEU A 94 10.66 4.21 0.76
CA LEU A 94 10.34 3.54 2.01
C LEU A 94 11.61 3.24 2.82
N ASN A 95 12.68 2.74 2.20
CA ASN A 95 13.96 2.52 2.88
C ASN A 95 14.54 3.79 3.52
N LYS A 96 14.20 4.98 3.00
CA LYS A 96 14.63 6.26 3.55
C LYS A 96 13.81 6.68 4.76
N ILE A 97 12.51 6.39 4.77
CA ILE A 97 11.57 6.99 5.73
C ILE A 97 11.08 6.03 6.82
N ILE A 98 10.75 4.78 6.46
CA ILE A 98 10.09 3.90 7.42
C ILE A 98 11.11 3.25 8.37
N PRO A 99 10.83 3.27 9.69
CA PRO A 99 11.68 2.59 10.67
C PRO A 99 11.71 1.08 10.46
N THR A 100 12.85 0.44 10.72
CA THR A 100 13.03 -1.00 10.57
C THR A 100 12.22 -1.83 11.58
N ASP A 101 11.79 -1.19 12.67
CA ASP A 101 10.97 -1.80 13.71
C ASP A 101 9.47 -1.71 13.42
N LEU A 102 9.04 -1.09 12.31
CA LEU A 102 7.64 -1.15 11.84
C LEU A 102 7.21 -2.61 11.60
N ALA A 103 5.97 -2.96 11.98
CA ALA A 103 5.49 -4.35 11.85
C ALA A 103 5.53 -4.85 10.39
N GLY A 104 5.20 -3.97 9.44
CA GLY A 104 5.29 -4.24 8.01
C GLY A 104 4.54 -3.21 7.18
N VAL A 105 4.66 -3.37 5.85
CA VAL A 105 3.97 -2.55 4.86
C VAL A 105 3.00 -3.44 4.07
N VAL A 106 1.80 -2.97 3.82
CA VAL A 106 0.87 -3.60 2.88
C VAL A 106 0.59 -2.65 1.72
N PHE A 107 0.69 -3.11 0.49
CA PHE A 107 0.41 -2.25 -0.67
C PHE A 107 -1.05 -2.29 -1.06
N LEU A 108 -1.65 -1.12 -1.26
CA LEU A 108 -2.93 -0.97 -1.96
C LEU A 108 -2.70 -1.01 -3.47
N SER A 109 -3.67 -1.51 -4.23
CA SER A 109 -3.52 -1.58 -5.69
C SER A 109 -3.79 -0.25 -6.39
N GLY A 110 -4.43 0.72 -5.72
CA GLY A 110 -4.61 2.09 -6.20
C GLY A 110 -5.45 2.24 -7.46
N GLY A 111 -6.02 1.17 -8.00
CA GLY A 111 -6.71 1.12 -9.30
C GLY A 111 -5.83 0.65 -10.47
N LEU A 112 -4.68 0.06 -10.18
CA LEU A 112 -3.92 -0.75 -11.13
C LEU A 112 -4.67 -2.05 -11.46
N THR A 113 -4.36 -2.63 -12.62
CA THR A 113 -4.71 -4.02 -12.92
C THR A 113 -4.00 -4.98 -11.96
N GLY A 114 -4.59 -6.16 -11.73
CA GLY A 114 -3.97 -7.17 -10.88
C GLY A 114 -2.60 -7.63 -11.37
N GLU A 115 -2.40 -7.68 -12.69
CA GLU A 115 -1.09 -7.97 -13.30
C GLU A 115 -0.05 -6.89 -12.98
N LYS A 116 -0.35 -5.62 -13.29
CA LYS A 116 0.57 -4.51 -13.05
C LYS A 116 0.96 -4.37 -11.57
N ALA A 117 0.00 -4.54 -10.67
CA ALA A 117 0.26 -4.49 -9.23
C ALA A 117 1.21 -5.61 -8.77
N ARG A 118 1.05 -6.84 -9.31
CA ARG A 118 1.93 -7.98 -9.02
C ARG A 118 3.33 -7.79 -9.59
N GLU A 119 3.45 -7.26 -10.81
CA GLU A 119 4.76 -6.98 -11.42
C GLU A 119 5.58 -5.99 -10.57
N ILE A 120 4.94 -4.90 -10.12
CA ILE A 120 5.61 -3.92 -9.25
C ILE A 120 6.02 -4.58 -7.94
N LEU A 121 5.10 -5.33 -7.31
CA LEU A 121 5.34 -6.02 -6.05
C LEU A 121 6.52 -7.01 -6.14
N ALA A 122 6.57 -7.82 -7.21
CA ALA A 122 7.67 -8.75 -7.46
C ALA A 122 8.99 -8.04 -7.73
N GLY A 123 8.97 -6.97 -8.54
CA GLY A 123 10.17 -6.19 -8.86
C GLY A 123 10.82 -5.53 -7.64
N MET A 124 10.07 -5.27 -6.57
CA MET A 124 10.62 -4.65 -5.34
C MET A 124 11.69 -5.51 -4.68
N ALA A 125 11.65 -6.85 -4.83
CA ALA A 125 12.62 -7.75 -4.24
C ALA A 125 14.06 -7.47 -4.73
N GLU A 126 14.22 -6.96 -5.95
CA GLU A 126 15.52 -6.64 -6.55
C GLU A 126 16.22 -5.45 -5.86
N TYR A 127 15.48 -4.63 -5.11
CA TYR A 127 15.96 -3.36 -4.56
C TYR A 127 16.24 -3.40 -3.05
N LYS A 128 16.34 -4.61 -2.46
CA LYS A 128 16.74 -4.83 -1.05
C LYS A 128 15.90 -4.01 -0.05
N PRO A 129 14.58 -4.23 0.03
CA PRO A 129 13.73 -3.57 1.01
C PRO A 129 14.17 -3.93 2.44
N LYS A 130 14.30 -2.92 3.30
CA LYS A 130 14.68 -3.05 4.73
C LYS A 130 13.46 -3.31 5.64
N PHE A 131 12.30 -3.52 5.03
CA PHE A 131 11.01 -3.68 5.68
C PHE A 131 10.32 -4.92 5.12
N LYS A 132 9.47 -5.53 5.95
CA LYS A 132 8.59 -6.61 5.48
C LYS A 132 7.44 -6.00 4.71
N TYR A 133 7.04 -6.62 3.62
CA TYR A 133 5.91 -6.15 2.84
C TYR A 133 5.04 -7.28 2.32
N THR A 134 3.76 -6.97 2.15
CA THR A 134 2.78 -7.82 1.46
C THR A 134 1.73 -6.92 0.78
N PHE A 135 0.55 -7.45 0.46
CA PHE A 135 -0.51 -6.74 -0.25
C PHE A 135 -1.76 -6.57 0.63
N SER A 136 -2.50 -5.49 0.37
CA SER A 136 -3.87 -5.24 0.82
C SER A 136 -4.67 -4.79 -0.40
N PHE A 137 -4.88 -5.74 -1.30
CA PHE A 137 -5.52 -5.51 -2.59
C PHE A 137 -7.02 -5.79 -2.53
N LEU A 138 -7.80 -4.89 -3.12
CA LEU A 138 -9.22 -5.08 -3.37
C LEU A 138 -9.43 -5.38 -4.86
N ARG A 139 -9.60 -4.33 -5.68
CA ARG A 139 -9.88 -4.45 -7.13
C ARG A 139 -8.87 -5.31 -7.90
N ALA A 140 -7.59 -5.28 -7.52
CA ALA A 140 -6.56 -6.11 -8.17
C ALA A 140 -6.76 -7.63 -7.99
N ILE A 141 -7.60 -8.05 -7.04
CA ILE A 141 -7.98 -9.45 -6.82
C ILE A 141 -9.44 -9.67 -7.18
N GLU A 142 -10.33 -8.80 -6.71
CA GLU A 142 -11.78 -9.03 -6.76
C GLU A 142 -12.43 -8.66 -8.09
N GLN A 143 -11.80 -7.84 -8.96
CA GLN A 143 -12.42 -7.41 -10.21
C GLN A 143 -12.82 -8.61 -11.09
N ASP A 144 -11.88 -9.51 -11.37
CA ASP A 144 -12.11 -10.71 -12.18
C ASP A 144 -13.12 -11.67 -11.50
N VAL A 145 -13.15 -11.67 -10.17
CA VAL A 145 -14.12 -12.47 -9.38
C VAL A 145 -15.53 -11.94 -9.59
N LEU A 146 -15.71 -10.62 -9.50
CA LEU A 146 -17.00 -9.96 -9.70
C LEU A 146 -17.48 -10.10 -11.14
N GLU A 147 -16.58 -9.95 -12.12
CA GLU A 147 -16.88 -10.14 -13.54
C GLU A 147 -17.25 -11.58 -13.89
N THR A 148 -16.67 -12.55 -13.18
CA THR A 148 -17.02 -13.97 -13.31
C THR A 148 -18.34 -14.28 -12.63
N TRP A 149 -18.59 -13.73 -11.44
CA TRP A 149 -19.78 -14.01 -10.66
C TRP A 149 -21.04 -13.40 -11.27
N GLN A 150 -20.99 -12.12 -11.65
CA GLN A 150 -22.10 -11.36 -12.22
C GLN A 150 -23.39 -11.33 -11.36
N GLY A 151 -23.28 -11.66 -10.07
CA GLY A 151 -24.45 -11.80 -9.20
C GLY A 151 -25.25 -13.10 -9.39
N ASP A 152 -24.83 -14.01 -10.28
CA ASP A 152 -25.51 -15.28 -10.51
C ASP A 152 -24.91 -16.40 -9.63
N TYR A 153 -25.74 -17.01 -8.79
CA TYR A 153 -25.33 -18.12 -7.93
C TYR A 153 -24.82 -19.34 -8.71
N LYS A 154 -25.22 -19.52 -9.99
CA LYS A 154 -24.67 -20.56 -10.86
C LYS A 154 -23.17 -20.38 -11.12
N ASN A 155 -22.66 -19.15 -11.05
CA ASN A 155 -21.26 -18.82 -11.28
C ASN A 155 -20.41 -18.87 -10.00
N LYS A 156 -21.01 -19.18 -8.83
CA LYS A 156 -20.32 -19.12 -7.53
C LYS A 156 -19.02 -19.91 -7.51
N GLU A 157 -19.05 -21.17 -7.93
CA GLU A 157 -17.87 -22.05 -7.89
C GLU A 157 -16.75 -21.51 -8.79
N LYS A 158 -17.10 -21.12 -10.02
CA LYS A 158 -16.17 -20.52 -10.96
C LYS A 158 -15.55 -19.22 -10.42
N ALA A 159 -16.35 -18.36 -9.78
CA ALA A 159 -15.84 -17.13 -9.17
C ALA A 159 -14.88 -17.42 -8.00
N GLN A 160 -15.17 -18.44 -7.19
CA GLN A 160 -14.28 -18.89 -6.11
C GLN A 160 -12.95 -19.43 -6.65
N GLU A 161 -12.98 -20.17 -7.77
CA GLU A 161 -11.76 -20.62 -8.45
C GLU A 161 -10.89 -19.44 -8.92
N ILE A 162 -11.51 -18.40 -9.50
CA ILE A 162 -10.82 -17.18 -9.91
C ILE A 162 -10.23 -16.45 -8.69
N LEU A 163 -10.96 -16.35 -7.59
CA LEU A 163 -10.46 -15.73 -6.36
C LEU A 163 -9.21 -16.46 -5.86
N LEU A 164 -9.25 -17.79 -5.78
CA LEU A 164 -8.11 -18.61 -5.35
C LEU A 164 -6.91 -18.46 -6.30
N MET A 165 -7.18 -18.43 -7.61
CA MET A 165 -6.15 -18.21 -8.63
C MET A 165 -5.46 -16.86 -8.43
N ARG A 166 -6.22 -15.77 -8.30
CA ARG A 166 -5.66 -14.41 -8.12
C ARG A 166 -4.93 -14.25 -6.80
N LEU A 167 -5.43 -14.85 -5.71
CA LEU A 167 -4.72 -14.89 -4.44
C LEU A 167 -3.39 -15.62 -4.56
N LYS A 168 -3.38 -16.81 -5.17
CA LYS A 168 -2.16 -17.62 -5.35
C LYS A 168 -1.13 -16.88 -6.19
N GLU A 169 -1.56 -16.28 -7.31
CA GLU A 169 -0.69 -15.48 -8.16
C GLU A 169 -0.10 -14.27 -7.43
N THR A 170 -0.90 -13.59 -6.59
CA THR A 170 -0.42 -12.43 -5.82
C THR A 170 0.56 -12.86 -4.72
N CYS A 171 0.29 -13.96 -4.04
CA CYS A 171 1.24 -14.54 -3.07
C CYS A 171 2.56 -14.94 -3.74
N ASN A 172 2.53 -15.51 -4.95
CA ASN A 172 3.74 -15.88 -5.70
C ASN A 172 4.57 -14.68 -6.17
N ALA A 173 4.00 -13.46 -6.17
CA ALA A 173 4.72 -12.24 -6.49
C ALA A 173 5.50 -11.67 -5.28
N LEU A 174 5.32 -12.22 -4.08
CA LEU A 174 6.08 -11.84 -2.91
C LEU A 174 7.44 -12.58 -2.88
N PRO A 175 8.47 -11.97 -2.25
CA PRO A 175 9.79 -12.58 -2.11
C PRO A 175 9.83 -13.80 -1.18
#